data_AF-A0A7C7CEM7-F1
#
_entry.id   AF-A0A7C7CEM7-F1
#
_cell.length_a   1.000
_cell.length_b   1.000
_cell.length_c   1.000
_cell.angle_alpha   90.00
_cell.angle_beta   90.00
_cell.angle_gamma   90.00
#
_symmetry.space_group_name_H-M   'P 1'
#
loop_
_entity.id
_entity.type
_entity.pdbx_description
1 polymer ?
#
loop_
_entity_poly.entity_id
_entity_poly.type
_entity_poly.pdbx_seq_one_letter_code
_entity_poly.pdbx_strand_id
1 'polypeptide(L)'
;MNNIIEKSVRLAFSAHEGQTRKTGNLPYIIHPFMVALKLAKYDFPDSVIAAALMHDVIEDTDLQEDVIRAELGEEVLEIVKAVTNDDSLPWEEKKKKYVESVRHGPEGAKAVAVADKIHNIESLLIAHSAQGPGVWQKFNRGKEQKLWFENEVLSMLKATWSHPLIEEYENLLEQEANLE
;
A
#
# COMPACT_ATOMS: atom_id res chain seq x y z
N MET A 1 11.12 -23.35 13.64
CA MET A 1 11.42 -22.10 12.94
C MET A 1 10.08 -21.48 12.57
N ASN A 2 9.54 -20.60 13.42
CA ASN A 2 8.33 -19.84 13.07
C ASN A 2 8.81 -18.53 12.44
N ASN A 3 8.98 -18.54 11.12
CA ASN A 3 9.32 -17.33 10.38
C ASN A 3 8.05 -16.47 10.25
N ILE A 4 8.06 -15.25 10.77
CA ILE A 4 6.95 -14.29 10.70
C ILE A 4 6.52 -14.03 9.25
N ILE A 5 7.46 -14.07 8.30
CA ILE A 5 7.21 -13.92 6.87
C ILE A 5 6.41 -15.12 6.33
N GLU A 6 6.74 -16.34 6.74
CA GLU A 6 5.98 -17.52 6.28
C GLU A 6 4.53 -17.45 6.77
N LYS A 7 4.32 -17.02 8.03
CA LYS A 7 2.99 -16.84 8.59
C LYS A 7 2.19 -15.76 7.86
N SER A 8 2.78 -14.59 7.62
CA SER A 8 2.10 -13.49 6.92
C SER A 8 1.79 -13.86 5.47
N VAL A 9 2.68 -14.59 4.78
CA VAL A 9 2.39 -15.16 3.44
C VAL A 9 1.14 -16.05 3.47
N ARG A 10 1.06 -17.00 4.41
CA ARG A 10 -0.09 -17.91 4.50
C ARG A 10 -1.39 -17.17 4.79
N LEU A 11 -1.35 -16.22 5.73
CA LEU A 11 -2.51 -15.42 6.12
C LEU A 11 -2.98 -14.52 4.96
N ALA A 12 -2.09 -13.75 4.35
CA ALA A 12 -2.42 -12.86 3.24
C ALA A 12 -2.97 -13.63 2.04
N PHE A 13 -2.36 -14.77 1.70
CA PHE A 13 -2.81 -15.62 0.60
C PHE A 13 -4.24 -16.14 0.84
N SER A 14 -4.52 -16.62 2.06
CA SER A 14 -5.85 -17.10 2.42
C SER A 14 -6.87 -15.96 2.47
N ALA A 15 -6.50 -14.78 2.97
CA ALA A 15 -7.40 -13.66 3.16
C ALA A 15 -7.85 -13.04 1.82
N HIS A 16 -6.94 -12.95 0.84
CA HIS A 16 -7.22 -12.42 -0.49
C HIS A 16 -7.62 -13.50 -1.52
N GLU A 17 -7.99 -14.70 -1.08
CA GLU A 17 -8.42 -15.77 -1.98
C GLU A 17 -9.63 -15.33 -2.83
N GLY A 18 -9.55 -15.54 -4.14
CA GLY A 18 -10.61 -15.14 -5.09
C GLY A 18 -10.65 -13.66 -5.46
N GLN A 19 -9.82 -12.80 -4.84
CA GLN A 19 -9.76 -11.38 -5.18
C GLN A 19 -8.86 -11.09 -6.39
N THR A 20 -9.21 -10.06 -7.17
CA THR A 20 -8.46 -9.64 -8.37
C THR A 20 -8.11 -8.16 -8.33
N ARG A 21 -6.96 -7.78 -8.92
CA ARG A 21 -6.52 -6.38 -9.02
C ARG A 21 -7.50 -5.54 -9.86
N LYS A 22 -7.59 -4.23 -9.57
CA LYS A 22 -8.38 -3.28 -10.38
C LYS A 22 -7.75 -3.06 -11.77
N THR A 23 -6.43 -3.04 -11.84
CA THR A 23 -5.67 -2.70 -13.06
C THR A 23 -5.50 -3.86 -14.06
N GLY A 24 -6.14 -5.01 -13.85
CA GLY A 24 -6.08 -6.18 -14.76
C GLY A 24 -6.82 -7.39 -14.19
N ASN A 25 -6.63 -8.58 -14.76
CA ASN A 25 -7.25 -9.82 -14.26
C ASN A 25 -6.26 -10.68 -13.44
N LEU A 26 -5.34 -10.04 -12.74
CA LEU A 26 -4.34 -10.71 -11.91
C LEU A 26 -4.85 -10.93 -10.48
N PRO A 27 -4.50 -12.06 -9.82
CA PRO A 27 -4.82 -12.28 -8.41
C PRO A 27 -4.33 -11.13 -7.52
N TYR A 28 -5.16 -10.69 -6.57
CA TYR A 28 -4.85 -9.54 -5.72
C TYR A 28 -3.57 -9.73 -4.92
N ILE A 29 -3.34 -10.95 -4.44
CA ILE A 29 -2.18 -11.34 -3.62
C ILE A 29 -0.83 -10.96 -4.24
N ILE A 30 -0.75 -10.82 -5.57
CA ILE A 30 0.47 -10.35 -6.24
C ILE A 30 0.89 -8.97 -5.72
N HIS A 31 -0.06 -8.08 -5.42
CA HIS A 31 0.26 -6.74 -4.93
C HIS A 31 0.94 -6.72 -3.56
N PRO A 32 0.37 -7.30 -2.48
CA PRO A 32 1.06 -7.38 -1.20
C PRO A 32 2.45 -8.03 -1.30
N PHE A 33 2.61 -9.04 -2.16
CA PHE A 33 3.92 -9.66 -2.42
C PHE A 33 4.91 -8.68 -3.07
N MET A 34 4.48 -7.91 -4.06
CA MET A 34 5.35 -6.94 -4.73
C MET A 34 5.76 -5.79 -3.80
N VAL A 35 4.85 -5.34 -2.92
CA VAL A 35 5.16 -4.35 -1.88
C VAL A 35 6.21 -4.91 -0.91
N ALA A 36 5.99 -6.14 -0.42
CA ALA A 36 6.92 -6.82 0.49
C ALA A 36 8.29 -7.07 -0.15
N LEU A 37 8.34 -7.52 -1.41
CA LEU A 37 9.57 -7.71 -2.17
C LEU A 37 10.32 -6.39 -2.39
N LYS A 38 9.61 -5.28 -2.61
CA LYS A 38 10.26 -3.97 -2.74
C LYS A 38 10.94 -3.61 -1.42
N LEU A 39 10.26 -3.73 -0.29
CA LEU A 39 10.88 -3.45 1.02
C LEU A 39 12.04 -4.41 1.35
N ALA A 40 11.91 -5.70 1.02
CA ALA A 40 12.99 -6.66 1.21
C ALA A 40 14.27 -6.29 0.45
N LYS A 41 14.17 -5.64 -0.72
CA LYS A 41 15.33 -5.15 -1.49
C LYS A 41 16.07 -3.99 -0.83
N TYR A 42 15.43 -3.28 0.09
CA TYR A 42 16.02 -2.19 0.87
C TYR A 42 16.37 -2.64 2.30
N ASP A 43 16.48 -3.96 2.54
CA ASP A 43 16.88 -4.55 3.83
C ASP A 43 15.99 -4.12 5.02
N PHE A 44 14.70 -3.84 4.78
CA PHE A 44 13.76 -3.58 5.87
C PHE A 44 13.59 -4.83 6.76
N PRO A 45 13.32 -4.66 8.07
CA PRO A 45 13.13 -5.79 8.98
C PRO A 45 11.98 -6.72 8.59
N ASP A 46 12.06 -7.99 8.99
CA ASP A 46 11.02 -8.99 8.75
C ASP A 46 9.62 -8.56 9.24
N SER A 47 9.53 -7.75 10.31
CA SER A 47 8.27 -7.18 10.81
C SER A 47 7.64 -6.22 9.80
N VAL A 48 8.42 -5.36 9.16
CA VAL A 48 7.97 -4.43 8.12
C VAL A 48 7.60 -5.18 6.84
N ILE A 49 8.37 -6.21 6.47
CA ILE A 49 8.06 -7.08 5.33
C ILE A 49 6.75 -7.84 5.59
N ALA A 50 6.56 -8.36 6.80
CA ALA A 50 5.31 -9.02 7.19
C ALA A 50 4.13 -8.03 7.18
N ALA A 51 4.31 -6.80 7.66
CA ALA A 51 3.28 -5.76 7.59
C ALA A 51 2.92 -5.40 6.14
N ALA A 52 3.91 -5.33 5.24
CA ALA A 52 3.65 -5.14 3.80
C ALA A 52 2.80 -6.26 3.19
N LEU A 53 3.01 -7.52 3.59
CA LEU A 53 2.16 -8.63 3.14
C LEU A 53 0.73 -8.52 3.67
N MET A 54 0.53 -7.87 4.82
CA MET A 54 -0.75 -7.78 5.52
C MET A 54 -1.46 -6.43 5.36
N HIS A 55 -0.87 -5.45 4.67
CA HIS A 55 -1.32 -4.05 4.76
C HIS A 55 -2.78 -3.81 4.34
N ASP A 56 -3.28 -4.59 3.38
CA ASP A 56 -4.65 -4.48 2.86
C ASP A 56 -5.64 -5.44 3.54
N VAL A 57 -5.19 -6.38 4.37
CA VAL A 57 -6.08 -7.48 4.82
C VAL A 57 -7.21 -6.97 5.71
N ILE A 58 -7.00 -5.88 6.47
CA ILE A 58 -8.04 -5.28 7.30
C ILE A 58 -9.03 -4.49 6.44
N GLU A 59 -8.56 -3.83 5.38
CA GLU A 59 -9.43 -3.04 4.49
C GLU A 59 -10.27 -3.93 3.57
N ASP A 60 -9.66 -4.96 3.00
CA ASP A 60 -10.23 -5.68 1.86
C ASP A 60 -10.73 -7.10 2.20
N THR A 61 -10.64 -7.53 3.47
CA THR A 61 -11.02 -8.90 3.88
C THR A 61 -11.70 -8.92 5.25
N ASP A 62 -12.22 -10.07 5.68
CA ASP A 62 -12.83 -10.26 7.01
C ASP A 62 -11.80 -10.53 8.13
N LEU A 63 -10.49 -10.47 7.83
CA LEU A 63 -9.42 -10.77 8.80
C LEU A 63 -9.36 -9.70 9.89
N GLN A 64 -9.41 -10.14 11.16
CA GLN A 64 -9.48 -9.26 12.32
C GLN A 64 -8.09 -8.88 12.87
N GLU A 65 -7.96 -7.68 13.44
CA GLU A 65 -6.74 -7.20 14.10
C GLU A 65 -6.16 -8.19 15.12
N ASP A 66 -7.03 -8.87 15.87
CA ASP A 66 -6.63 -9.84 16.90
C ASP A 66 -5.85 -11.03 16.31
N VAL A 67 -6.14 -11.44 15.09
CA VAL A 67 -5.40 -12.51 14.39
C VAL A 67 -4.00 -12.04 14.05
N ILE A 68 -3.85 -10.81 13.54
CA ILE A 68 -2.55 -10.21 13.24
C ILE A 68 -1.70 -10.13 14.51
N ARG A 69 -2.28 -9.62 15.60
CA ARG A 69 -1.60 -9.53 16.90
C ARG A 69 -1.14 -10.89 17.41
N ALA A 70 -2.00 -11.90 17.35
CA ALA A 70 -1.71 -13.22 17.87
C ALA A 70 -0.64 -13.95 17.03
N GLU A 71 -0.70 -13.83 15.70
CA GLU A 71 0.16 -14.60 14.81
C GLU A 71 1.49 -13.91 14.49
N LEU A 72 1.48 -12.58 14.39
CA LEU A 72 2.57 -11.74 13.89
C LEU A 72 3.09 -10.73 14.92
N GLY A 73 2.34 -10.47 16.00
CA GLY A 73 2.76 -9.58 17.08
C GLY A 73 2.31 -8.13 16.93
N GLU A 74 2.52 -7.35 17.99
CA GLU A 74 2.01 -5.98 18.10
C GLU A 74 2.68 -5.02 17.09
N GLU A 75 3.99 -5.14 16.86
CA GLU A 75 4.72 -4.27 15.93
C GLU A 75 4.14 -4.33 14.51
N VAL A 76 3.83 -5.54 14.01
CA VAL A 76 3.20 -5.71 12.69
C VAL A 76 1.81 -5.09 12.68
N LEU A 77 1.02 -5.31 13.73
CA LEU A 77 -0.31 -4.74 13.85
C LEU A 77 -0.26 -3.20 13.83
N GLU A 78 0.64 -2.57 14.59
CA GLU A 78 0.76 -1.12 14.64
C GLU A 78 1.07 -0.52 13.26
N ILE A 79 1.94 -1.18 12.48
CA ILE A 79 2.24 -0.77 11.11
C ILE A 79 1.00 -0.93 10.23
N VAL A 80 0.35 -2.10 10.24
CA VAL A 80 -0.84 -2.38 9.41
C VAL A 80 -1.96 -1.39 9.72
N LYS A 81 -2.24 -1.13 11.00
CA LYS A 81 -3.25 -0.14 11.41
C LYS A 81 -2.91 1.26 10.94
N ALA A 82 -1.63 1.63 10.99
CA ALA A 82 -1.21 2.96 10.56
C ALA A 82 -1.44 3.21 9.07
N VAL A 83 -1.41 2.15 8.25
CA VAL A 83 -1.67 2.17 6.80
C VAL A 83 -3.07 1.65 6.42
N THR A 84 -3.96 1.44 7.39
CA THR A 84 -5.35 1.07 7.14
C THR A 84 -6.22 2.32 7.11
N ASN A 85 -7.04 2.48 6.08
CA ASN A 85 -7.99 3.56 5.98
C ASN A 85 -9.26 3.29 6.81
N ASP A 86 -9.91 4.37 7.25
CA ASP A 86 -11.20 4.32 7.93
C ASP A 86 -12.35 4.46 6.91
N ASP A 87 -13.00 3.34 6.61
CA ASP A 87 -14.12 3.28 5.65
C ASP A 87 -15.43 3.91 6.14
N SER A 88 -15.50 4.31 7.42
CA SER A 88 -16.67 5.04 7.95
C SER A 88 -16.69 6.53 7.56
N LEU A 89 -15.57 7.06 7.05
CA LEU A 89 -15.40 8.49 6.74
C LEU A 89 -15.63 8.83 5.27
N PRO A 90 -16.06 10.07 4.96
CA PRO A 90 -16.05 10.59 3.60
C PRO A 90 -14.66 10.50 2.97
N TRP A 91 -14.59 10.29 1.65
CA TRP A 91 -13.33 9.98 0.95
C TRP A 91 -12.18 10.95 1.24
N GLU A 92 -12.43 12.26 1.22
CA GLU A 92 -11.36 13.25 1.46
C GLU A 92 -10.86 13.22 2.92
N GLU A 93 -11.77 13.10 3.88
CA GLU A 93 -11.45 12.96 5.31
C GLU A 93 -10.73 11.64 5.59
N LYS A 94 -11.18 10.55 4.97
CA LYS A 94 -10.53 9.22 4.99
C LYS A 94 -9.07 9.34 4.55
N LYS A 95 -8.79 10.04 3.45
CA LYS A 95 -7.42 10.22 2.92
C LYS A 95 -6.55 11.14 3.78
N LYS A 96 -7.09 12.24 4.31
CA LYS A 96 -6.37 13.08 5.27
C LYS A 96 -6.03 12.33 6.56
N LYS A 97 -6.98 11.54 7.09
CA LYS A 97 -6.76 10.71 8.28
C LYS A 97 -5.69 9.64 8.04
N TYR A 98 -5.70 9.00 6.87
CA TYR A 98 -4.64 8.07 6.47
C TYR A 98 -3.26 8.75 6.50
N VAL A 99 -3.12 9.93 5.88
CA VAL A 99 -1.84 10.68 5.85
C VAL A 99 -1.34 10.98 7.26
N GLU A 100 -2.23 11.43 8.15
CA GLU A 100 -1.87 11.73 9.54
C GLU A 100 -1.57 10.46 10.37
N SER A 101 -2.24 9.35 10.07
CA SER A 101 -1.95 8.04 10.68
C SER A 101 -0.56 7.55 10.31
N VAL A 102 -0.17 7.62 9.04
CA VAL A 102 1.18 7.25 8.58
C VAL A 102 2.26 8.20 9.10
N ARG A 103 1.94 9.51 9.18
CA ARG A 103 2.83 10.54 9.76
C ARG A 103 3.26 10.17 11.18
N HIS A 104 2.29 9.86 12.03
CA HIS A 104 2.50 9.60 13.46
C HIS A 104 2.80 8.12 13.78
N GLY A 105 2.55 7.21 12.84
CA GLY A 105 2.84 5.80 12.98
C GLY A 105 4.33 5.46 12.96
N PRO A 106 4.67 4.18 13.21
CA PRO A 106 6.04 3.69 13.16
C PRO A 106 6.72 3.98 11.82
N GLU A 107 8.05 4.01 11.78
CA GLU A 107 8.79 4.22 10.54
C GLU A 107 8.42 3.19 9.45
N GLY A 108 8.17 1.94 9.85
CA GLY A 108 7.66 0.89 8.96
C GLY A 108 6.35 1.25 8.25
N ALA A 109 5.49 2.09 8.82
CA ALA A 109 4.28 2.57 8.16
C ALA A 109 4.59 3.48 6.97
N LYS A 110 5.63 4.31 7.07
CA LYS A 110 6.08 5.17 5.96
C LYS A 110 6.68 4.32 4.83
N ALA A 111 7.45 3.30 5.19
CA ALA A 111 8.00 2.32 4.25
C ALA A 111 6.90 1.55 3.50
N VAL A 112 5.94 0.97 4.23
CA VAL A 112 4.80 0.25 3.62
C VAL A 112 3.96 1.18 2.76
N ALA A 113 3.63 2.38 3.25
CA ALA A 113 2.86 3.35 2.50
C ALA A 113 3.53 3.74 1.18
N VAL A 114 4.83 4.07 1.18
CA VAL A 114 5.52 4.47 -0.06
C VAL A 114 5.62 3.29 -1.05
N ALA A 115 5.92 2.08 -0.56
CA ALA A 115 6.03 0.90 -1.42
C ALA A 115 4.68 0.49 -2.04
N ASP A 116 3.59 0.62 -1.29
CA ASP A 116 2.23 0.47 -1.81
C ASP A 116 1.95 1.49 -2.93
N LYS A 117 2.20 2.78 -2.69
CA LYS A 117 1.98 3.82 -3.73
C LYS A 117 2.82 3.56 -4.97
N ILE A 118 4.10 3.26 -4.82
CA ILE A 118 4.98 2.90 -5.93
C ILE A 118 4.39 1.77 -6.77
N HIS A 119 4.01 0.64 -6.14
CA HIS A 119 3.48 -0.50 -6.89
C HIS A 119 2.13 -0.20 -7.55
N ASN A 120 1.29 0.64 -6.93
CA ASN A 120 0.03 1.08 -7.52
C ASN A 120 0.26 1.95 -8.76
N ILE A 121 1.26 2.84 -8.75
CA ILE A 121 1.63 3.65 -9.91
C ILE A 121 2.24 2.78 -11.00
N GLU A 122 3.18 1.88 -10.68
CA GLU A 122 3.74 0.92 -11.63
C GLU A 122 2.64 0.09 -12.32
N SER A 123 1.69 -0.43 -11.52
CA SER A 123 0.53 -1.16 -12.02
C SER A 123 -0.34 -0.32 -12.96
N LEU A 124 -0.52 0.97 -12.65
CA LEU A 124 -1.29 1.91 -13.45
C LEU A 124 -0.59 2.23 -14.77
N LEU A 125 0.72 2.49 -14.76
CA LEU A 125 1.51 2.75 -15.96
C LEU A 125 1.48 1.56 -16.92
N ILE A 126 1.61 0.33 -16.41
CA ILE A 126 1.50 -0.90 -17.21
C ILE A 126 0.10 -1.03 -17.80
N ALA A 127 -0.95 -0.79 -17.00
CA ALA A 127 -2.32 -0.88 -17.46
C ALA A 127 -2.65 0.19 -18.52
N HIS A 128 -2.16 1.42 -18.35
CA HIS A 128 -2.29 2.50 -19.32
C HIS A 128 -1.58 2.15 -20.63
N SER A 129 -0.35 1.61 -20.58
CA SER A 129 0.36 1.17 -21.78
C SER A 129 -0.41 0.11 -22.59
N ALA A 130 -1.21 -0.73 -21.92
CA ALA A 130 -2.02 -1.77 -22.58
C ALA A 130 -3.43 -1.30 -23.02
N GLN A 131 -4.05 -0.39 -22.28
CA GLN A 131 -5.47 0.00 -22.44
C GLN A 131 -5.69 1.47 -22.86
N GLY A 132 -4.62 2.27 -22.91
CA GLY A 132 -4.67 3.71 -23.12
C GLY A 132 -5.42 4.46 -22.00
N PRO A 133 -5.99 5.64 -22.32
CA PRO A 133 -6.70 6.49 -21.35
C PRO A 133 -7.93 5.83 -20.71
N GLY A 134 -8.43 4.71 -21.25
CA GLY A 134 -9.56 3.95 -20.70
C GLY A 134 -9.32 3.44 -19.28
N VAL A 135 -8.07 3.35 -18.82
CA VAL A 135 -7.72 2.94 -17.46
C VAL A 135 -8.35 3.84 -16.38
N TRP A 136 -8.56 5.13 -16.69
CA TRP A 136 -9.12 6.10 -15.77
C TRP A 136 -10.58 5.83 -15.41
N GLN A 137 -11.31 5.09 -16.26
CA GLN A 137 -12.72 4.70 -15.99
C GLN A 137 -12.86 3.81 -14.76
N LYS A 138 -11.77 3.16 -14.33
CA LYS A 138 -11.73 2.32 -13.12
C LYS A 138 -11.57 3.11 -11.83
N PHE A 139 -11.30 4.42 -11.92
CA PHE A 139 -11.11 5.30 -10.77
C PHE A 139 -12.35 6.17 -10.57
N ASN A 140 -13.18 5.81 -9.58
CA ASN A 140 -14.47 6.47 -9.29
C ASN A 140 -14.40 7.99 -9.09
N ARG A 141 -13.24 8.52 -8.66
CA ARG A 141 -13.05 9.95 -8.43
C ARG A 141 -12.27 10.65 -9.55
N GLY A 142 -11.65 9.91 -10.48
CA GLY A 142 -10.84 10.49 -11.54
C GLY A 142 -9.38 10.74 -11.16
N LYS A 143 -8.61 11.22 -12.14
CA LYS A 143 -7.15 11.44 -12.06
C LYS A 143 -6.76 12.54 -11.07
N GLU A 144 -7.48 13.68 -11.09
CA GLU A 144 -7.13 14.86 -10.27
C GLU A 144 -7.14 14.54 -8.76
N GLN A 145 -8.18 13.87 -8.27
CA GLN A 145 -8.30 13.49 -6.86
C GLN A 145 -7.26 12.44 -6.49
N LYS A 146 -6.93 11.51 -7.39
CA LYS A 146 -5.85 10.56 -7.13
C LYS A 146 -4.52 11.30 -6.97
N LEU A 147 -4.16 12.16 -7.92
CA LEU A 147 -2.92 12.94 -7.86
C LEU A 147 -2.87 13.85 -6.64
N TRP A 148 -3.98 14.47 -6.24
CA TRP A 148 -4.05 15.22 -4.98
C TRP A 148 -3.63 14.35 -3.79
N PHE A 149 -4.20 13.15 -3.64
CA PHE A 149 -3.87 12.25 -2.54
C PHE A 149 -2.41 11.79 -2.58
N GLU A 150 -1.89 11.43 -3.76
CA GLU A 150 -0.48 11.04 -3.90
C GLU A 150 0.46 12.20 -3.51
N ASN A 151 0.13 13.44 -3.88
CA ASN A 151 0.93 14.61 -3.51
C ASN A 151 0.88 14.91 -1.99
N GLU A 152 -0.26 14.68 -1.33
CA GLU A 152 -0.35 14.78 0.14
C GLU A 152 0.56 13.75 0.82
N VAL A 153 0.59 12.51 0.32
CA VAL A 153 1.47 11.45 0.82
C VAL A 153 2.95 11.80 0.59
N LEU A 154 3.31 12.24 -0.62
CA LEU A 154 4.68 12.62 -0.95
C LEU A 154 5.18 13.78 -0.08
N SER A 155 4.35 14.80 0.11
CA SER A 155 4.67 15.96 0.96
C SER A 155 4.89 15.55 2.41
N MET A 156 4.03 14.65 2.94
CA MET A 156 4.18 14.11 4.29
C MET A 156 5.47 13.29 4.43
N LEU A 157 5.79 12.42 3.47
CA LEU A 157 6.99 11.60 3.49
C LEU A 157 8.25 12.48 3.47
N LYS A 158 8.34 13.44 2.54
CA LYS A 158 9.48 14.39 2.45
C LYS A 158 9.70 15.19 3.73
N ALA A 159 8.63 15.51 4.46
CA ALA A 159 8.71 16.28 5.68
C ALA A 159 9.10 15.45 6.91
N THR A 160 8.92 14.13 6.89
CA THR A 160 9.01 13.30 8.10
C THR A 160 9.93 12.09 8.00
N TRP A 161 10.48 11.81 6.81
CA TRP A 161 11.31 10.64 6.58
C TRP A 161 12.34 10.89 5.47
N SER A 162 13.47 10.19 5.56
CA SER A 162 14.57 10.30 4.60
C SER A 162 14.96 8.91 4.12
N HIS A 163 14.56 8.57 2.89
CA HIS A 163 14.84 7.27 2.30
C HIS A 163 14.82 7.36 0.75
N PRO A 164 15.66 6.59 0.02
CA PRO A 164 15.71 6.62 -1.45
C PRO A 164 14.38 6.31 -2.15
N LEU A 165 13.49 5.55 -1.50
CA LEU A 165 12.15 5.26 -2.02
C LEU A 165 11.30 6.52 -2.28
N ILE A 166 11.58 7.63 -1.59
CA ILE A 166 10.86 8.89 -1.80
C ILE A 166 11.16 9.46 -3.19
N GLU A 167 12.41 9.40 -3.63
CA GLU A 167 12.83 9.87 -4.96
C GLU A 167 12.24 8.98 -6.06
N GLU A 168 12.25 7.66 -5.86
CA GLU A 168 11.60 6.72 -6.79
C GLU A 168 10.10 7.01 -6.92
N TYR A 169 9.42 7.22 -5.80
CA TYR A 169 8.00 7.55 -5.77
C TYR A 169 7.68 8.87 -6.46
N GLU A 170 8.48 9.92 -6.22
CA GLU A 170 8.33 11.21 -6.89
C GLU A 170 8.46 11.09 -8.41
N ASN A 171 9.51 10.40 -8.90
CA ASN A 171 9.73 10.19 -10.32
C ASN A 171 8.58 9.41 -10.99
N LEU A 172 7.98 8.45 -10.28
CA LEU A 172 6.81 7.72 -10.77
C LEU A 172 5.54 8.58 -10.77
N LEU A 173 5.37 9.43 -9.76
CA LEU A 173 4.23 10.34 -9.68
C LEU A 173 4.25 11.37 -10.82
N GLU A 174 5.42 11.86 -11.20
CA GLU A 174 5.58 12.72 -12.38
C GLU A 174 5.16 12.00 -13.67
N GLN A 175 5.51 10.71 -13.83
CA GLN A 175 5.06 9.91 -14.98
C GLN A 175 3.54 9.73 -14.99
N GLU A 176 2.95 9.41 -13.84
CA GLU A 176 1.49 9.30 -13.71
C GLU A 176 0.79 10.62 -14.07
N ALA A 177 1.31 11.75 -13.60
CA ALA A 177 0.75 13.07 -13.87
C ALA A 177 0.73 13.38 -15.38
N ASN A 178 1.67 12.84 -16.15
CA ASN A 178 1.79 13.04 -17.59
C ASN A 178 0.98 12.04 -18.44
N LEU A 179 0.31 11.05 -17.85
CA LEU A 179 -0.55 10.12 -18.60
C LEU A 179 -1.78 10.83 -19.18
N GLU A 180 -1.98 10.73 -20.49
CA GLU A 180 -3.19 11.23 -21.17
C GLU A 180 -4.43 10.34 -20.94
#